data_AF-A0A174MPL5-F1
#
_entry.id   AF-A0A174MPL5-F1
#
_cell.length_a   1.000
_cell.length_b   1.000
_cell.length_c   1.000
_cell.angle_alpha   90.00
_cell.angle_beta   90.00
_cell.angle_gamma   90.00
#
_symmetry.space_group_name_H-M   'P 1'
#
loop_
_entity.id
_entity.type
_entity.pdbx_description
1 polymer ?
#
loop_
_entity_poly.entity_id
_entity_poly.type
_entity_poly.pdbx_seq_one_letter_code
_entity_poly.pdbx_strand_id
1 'polypeptide(L)'
;MSKCWHNLFLCAKPRLSQVQALLLPKVYVTLGVSFFVMAKLHFRPYIPNQTVLFPQRIDENIAANDPVRIVNAVVDNLNLDNFKKLYKETGRSAYHPKMMLKVIIYAYMNNIYSCRKKEKLLLRDIHYFWLVGNEHPDFITINRFRNRVKEEINNVFTQLVLVLADKGFISLDVEYIDGTKIESKANKYTFVWRKTIEKNRTRLLNKIRILLEQVDEAIVQENSAKDTSVELTPSMLSGIVDELKEVLEHQPATQDKEQKKALREKKKQVRELEGYRDKLMEYDNHLEVLGERNSYSKTDPDATFMRMKEDAMKNG
;
A
#
# COMPACT_ATOMS: atom_id res chain seq x y z
N MET A 1 -51.44 8.46 -7.92
CA MET A 1 -51.19 7.28 -8.79
C MET A 1 -50.18 6.41 -8.05
N SER A 2 -50.33 5.13 -7.69
CA SER A 2 -51.22 4.02 -8.08
C SER A 2 -51.32 3.08 -6.86
N LYS A 3 -52.49 2.99 -6.23
CA LYS A 3 -53.40 1.82 -6.10
C LYS A 3 -52.85 0.54 -5.43
N CYS A 4 -53.33 0.38 -4.20
CA CYS A 4 -53.48 -0.81 -3.36
C CYS A 4 -54.32 -1.92 -4.02
N TRP A 5 -53.96 -3.20 -3.81
CA TRP A 5 -54.84 -4.36 -4.04
C TRP A 5 -54.80 -5.30 -2.83
N HIS A 6 -55.94 -5.40 -2.13
CA HIS A 6 -56.30 -6.48 -1.22
C HIS A 6 -57.12 -7.49 -2.00
N ASN A 7 -56.77 -8.79 -1.96
CA ASN A 7 -57.64 -9.86 -2.45
C ASN A 7 -58.25 -10.60 -1.27
N LEU A 8 -59.51 -10.27 -0.97
CA LEU A 8 -60.43 -11.07 -0.16
C LEU A 8 -61.05 -12.14 -1.07
N PHE A 9 -60.82 -13.42 -0.79
CA PHE A 9 -61.58 -14.52 -1.41
C PHE A 9 -62.65 -15.02 -0.44
N LEU A 10 -63.90 -14.59 -0.67
CA LEU A 10 -65.10 -15.16 -0.07
C LEU A 10 -65.65 -16.23 -1.03
N CYS A 11 -65.53 -17.50 -0.70
CA CYS A 11 -66.23 -18.57 -1.41
C CYS A 11 -67.61 -18.82 -0.76
N ALA A 12 -68.66 -18.41 -1.47
CA ALA A 12 -70.04 -18.75 -1.18
C ALA A 12 -70.31 -20.25 -1.44
N LYS A 13 -71.01 -20.91 -0.53
CA LYS A 13 -71.52 -22.29 -0.73
C LYS A 13 -72.86 -22.26 -1.48
N PRO A 14 -73.06 -23.06 -2.55
CA PRO A 14 -74.39 -23.25 -3.10
C PRO A 14 -75.15 -24.36 -2.34
N ARG A 15 -76.44 -24.09 -2.04
CA ARG A 15 -77.44 -25.09 -1.63
C ARG A 15 -78.33 -25.42 -2.83
N LEU A 16 -78.44 -26.69 -3.22
CA LEU A 16 -79.54 -27.30 -4.00
C LEU A 16 -79.49 -28.80 -3.68
N SER A 17 -80.42 -29.41 -2.93
CA SER A 17 -81.83 -29.74 -3.21
C SER A 17 -82.04 -30.78 -4.32
N GLN A 18 -82.80 -31.83 -3.94
CA GLN A 18 -83.46 -32.86 -4.74
C GLN A 18 -82.64 -34.09 -5.16
N VAL A 19 -82.94 -35.18 -4.44
CA VAL A 19 -82.64 -36.57 -4.78
C VAL A 19 -83.67 -37.02 -5.81
N GLN A 20 -83.24 -37.29 -7.04
CA GLN A 20 -83.99 -38.10 -7.99
C GLN A 20 -83.11 -39.29 -8.36
N ALA A 21 -83.56 -40.48 -7.97
CA ALA A 21 -82.85 -41.73 -8.18
C ALA A 21 -82.90 -42.12 -9.67
N LEU A 22 -81.78 -41.94 -10.37
CA LEU A 22 -81.50 -42.60 -11.63
C LEU A 22 -80.52 -43.75 -11.35
N LEU A 23 -81.06 -44.97 -11.40
CA LEU A 23 -80.30 -46.21 -11.33
C LEU A 23 -79.49 -46.40 -12.61
N LEU A 24 -78.20 -46.09 -12.54
CA LEU A 24 -77.20 -46.51 -13.53
C LEU A 24 -76.23 -47.50 -12.90
N PRO A 25 -75.78 -48.53 -13.65
CA PRO A 25 -75.07 -49.69 -13.11
C PRO A 25 -73.74 -49.28 -12.47
N LYS A 26 -73.53 -49.78 -11.24
CA LYS A 26 -72.32 -49.61 -10.44
C LYS A 26 -71.08 -50.14 -11.18
N VAL A 27 -70.38 -49.27 -11.89
CA VAL A 27 -68.96 -49.48 -12.21
C VAL A 27 -68.16 -48.77 -11.13
N TYR A 28 -67.75 -49.51 -10.10
CA TYR A 28 -66.84 -49.01 -9.08
C TYR A 28 -65.43 -48.95 -9.67
N VAL A 29 -65.02 -47.78 -10.15
CA VAL A 29 -63.58 -47.48 -10.29
C VAL A 29 -63.10 -47.05 -8.92
N THR A 30 -62.25 -47.86 -8.28
CA THR A 30 -61.53 -47.44 -7.07
C THR A 30 -60.52 -46.36 -7.45
N LEU A 31 -60.94 -45.09 -7.45
CA LEU A 31 -60.02 -43.96 -7.42
C LEU A 31 -59.31 -44.02 -6.06
N GLY A 32 -58.12 -44.61 -6.03
CA GLY A 32 -57.22 -44.52 -4.89
C GLY A 32 -56.85 -43.06 -4.67
N VAL A 33 -57.57 -42.36 -3.80
CA VAL A 33 -57.17 -41.04 -3.32
C VAL A 33 -55.97 -41.26 -2.41
N SER A 34 -54.77 -41.20 -2.98
CA SER A 34 -53.54 -41.16 -2.20
C SER A 34 -53.49 -39.81 -1.49
N PHE A 35 -53.85 -39.76 -0.21
CA PHE A 35 -53.61 -38.60 0.63
C PHE A 35 -52.09 -38.41 0.74
N PHE A 36 -51.54 -37.52 -0.08
CA PHE A 36 -50.19 -37.02 0.09
C PHE A 36 -50.18 -36.13 1.34
N VAL A 37 -49.91 -36.72 2.50
CA VAL A 37 -49.57 -35.95 3.69
C VAL A 37 -48.20 -35.34 3.41
N MET A 38 -48.18 -34.09 2.95
CA MET A 38 -46.93 -33.34 2.86
C MET A 38 -46.35 -33.25 4.27
N ALA A 39 -45.20 -33.90 4.49
CA ALA A 39 -44.52 -33.86 5.77
C ALA A 39 -44.28 -32.39 6.15
N LYS A 40 -44.81 -31.98 7.31
CA LYS A 40 -44.70 -30.61 7.78
C LYS A 40 -43.23 -30.33 8.10
N LEU A 41 -42.64 -29.34 7.43
CA LEU A 41 -41.27 -28.91 7.72
C LEU A 41 -41.24 -28.32 9.13
N HIS A 42 -40.50 -28.96 10.02
CA HIS A 42 -40.27 -28.50 11.38
C HIS A 42 -38.90 -27.82 11.45
N PHE A 43 -38.90 -26.50 11.63
CA PHE A 43 -37.68 -25.72 11.86
C PHE A 43 -37.43 -25.56 13.36
N ARG A 44 -36.16 -25.40 13.74
CA ARG A 44 -35.81 -24.93 15.09
C ARG A 44 -36.29 -23.49 15.27
N PRO A 45 -36.66 -23.06 16.49
CA PRO A 45 -37.04 -21.68 16.74
C PRO A 45 -35.87 -20.73 16.43
N TYR A 46 -36.15 -19.65 15.70
CA TYR A 46 -35.18 -18.60 15.36
C TYR A 46 -35.44 -17.36 16.21
N ILE A 47 -34.68 -17.19 17.30
CA ILE A 47 -34.86 -16.11 18.27
C ILE A 47 -33.52 -15.39 18.49
N PRO A 48 -33.17 -14.40 17.66
CA PRO A 48 -31.90 -13.68 17.78
C PRO A 48 -31.73 -12.91 19.09
N ASN A 49 -32.84 -12.41 19.65
CA ASN A 49 -32.85 -11.59 20.87
C ASN A 49 -33.17 -12.44 22.12
N GLN A 50 -32.76 -13.71 22.13
CA GLN A 50 -32.99 -14.59 23.27
C GLN A 50 -32.16 -14.14 24.48
N THR A 51 -32.84 -13.80 25.58
CA THR A 51 -32.19 -13.51 26.85
C THR A 51 -31.67 -14.80 27.50
N VAL A 52 -30.40 -14.84 27.85
CA VAL A 52 -29.78 -15.95 28.59
C VAL A 52 -29.61 -15.53 30.05
N LEU A 53 -30.03 -16.38 31.00
CA LEU A 53 -30.02 -16.06 32.43
C LEU A 53 -28.61 -16.00 33.03
N PHE A 54 -27.71 -16.89 32.59
CA PHE A 54 -26.31 -16.94 33.02
C PHE A 54 -25.39 -16.92 31.80
N PRO A 55 -24.28 -16.15 31.83
CA PRO A 55 -23.28 -16.21 30.76
C PRO A 55 -22.75 -17.64 30.59
N GLN A 56 -22.73 -18.11 29.35
CA GLN A 56 -22.10 -19.38 29.04
C GLN A 56 -20.59 -19.30 29.25
N ARG A 57 -19.99 -20.43 29.59
CA ARG A 57 -18.55 -20.60 29.65
C ARG A 57 -17.96 -20.44 28.25
N ILE A 58 -17.20 -19.37 28.06
CA ILE A 58 -16.66 -18.99 26.75
C ILE A 58 -15.66 -20.03 26.24
N ASP A 59 -14.97 -20.69 27.17
CA ASP A 59 -14.04 -21.77 26.87
C ASP A 59 -14.72 -23.02 26.28
N GLU A 60 -16.01 -23.27 26.55
CA GLU A 60 -16.73 -24.41 25.97
C GLU A 60 -16.99 -24.21 24.47
N ASN A 61 -17.09 -22.96 24.03
CA ASN A 61 -17.32 -22.59 22.63
C ASN A 61 -16.03 -22.57 21.79
N ILE A 62 -14.87 -22.84 22.40
CA ILE A 62 -13.57 -22.89 21.72
C ILE A 62 -13.11 -24.35 21.67
N ALA A 63 -12.81 -24.86 20.48
CA ALA A 63 -12.36 -26.25 20.31
C ALA A 63 -11.09 -26.55 21.15
N ALA A 64 -10.96 -27.79 21.64
CA ALA A 64 -9.81 -28.20 22.45
C ALA A 64 -8.47 -28.14 21.69
N ASN A 65 -8.51 -28.32 20.36
CA ASN A 65 -7.35 -28.29 19.48
C ASN A 65 -7.10 -26.92 18.84
N ASP A 66 -7.81 -25.88 19.29
CA ASP A 66 -7.67 -24.54 18.70
C ASP A 66 -6.29 -23.92 19.03
N PRO A 67 -5.62 -23.26 18.06
CA PRO A 67 -4.33 -22.62 18.28
C PRO A 67 -4.32 -21.60 19.42
N VAL A 68 -5.45 -20.97 19.75
CA VAL A 68 -5.55 -20.01 20.85
C VAL A 68 -5.14 -20.65 22.19
N ARG A 69 -5.44 -21.94 22.37
CA ARG A 69 -5.12 -22.68 23.61
C ARG A 69 -3.63 -22.97 23.71
N ILE A 70 -2.98 -23.22 22.58
CA ILE A 70 -1.53 -23.39 22.49
C ILE A 70 -0.85 -22.09 22.91
N VAL A 71 -1.27 -20.95 22.36
CA VAL A 71 -0.73 -19.63 22.75
C VAL A 71 -0.94 -19.38 24.23
N ASN A 72 -2.13 -19.68 24.76
CA ASN A 72 -2.42 -19.52 26.18
C ASN A 72 -1.46 -20.33 27.06
N ALA A 73 -1.31 -21.63 26.76
CA ALA A 73 -0.44 -22.53 27.51
C ALA A 73 1.05 -22.14 27.40
N VAL A 74 1.52 -21.78 26.20
CA VAL A 74 2.91 -21.34 25.99
C VAL A 74 3.20 -20.09 26.82
N VAL A 75 2.35 -19.05 26.71
CA VAL A 75 2.58 -17.80 27.45
C VAL A 75 2.45 -17.96 28.95
N ASP A 76 1.63 -18.88 29.43
CA ASP A 76 1.50 -19.14 30.87
C ASP A 76 2.77 -19.77 31.47
N ASN A 77 3.51 -20.56 30.69
CA ASN A 77 4.77 -21.18 31.09
C ASN A 77 6.00 -20.28 30.93
N LEU A 78 5.89 -19.13 30.25
CA LEU A 78 7.01 -18.20 30.10
C LEU A 78 7.34 -17.48 31.41
N ASN A 79 8.63 -17.31 31.68
CA ASN A 79 9.09 -16.44 32.77
C ASN A 79 9.01 -14.98 32.34
N LEU A 80 8.19 -14.19 33.03
CA LEU A 80 7.97 -12.76 32.75
C LEU A 80 8.42 -11.86 33.92
N ASP A 81 9.35 -12.32 34.76
CA ASP A 81 9.80 -11.52 35.91
C ASP A 81 10.49 -10.21 35.47
N ASN A 82 11.20 -10.21 34.33
CA ASN A 82 11.75 -8.98 33.76
C ASN A 82 10.65 -8.00 33.32
N PHE A 83 9.49 -8.49 32.89
CA PHE A 83 8.39 -7.61 32.48
C PHE A 83 7.85 -6.84 33.68
N LYS A 84 7.79 -7.45 34.87
CA LYS A 84 7.29 -6.80 36.08
C LYS A 84 8.12 -5.56 36.45
N LYS A 85 9.43 -5.57 36.21
CA LYS A 85 10.33 -4.43 36.45
C LYS A 85 9.99 -3.19 35.61
N LEU A 86 9.28 -3.36 34.50
CA LEU A 86 8.87 -2.27 33.60
C LEU A 86 7.61 -1.54 34.08
N TYR A 87 6.98 -2.02 35.16
CA TYR A 87 5.76 -1.45 35.72
C TYR A 87 6.07 -0.75 37.03
N LYS A 88 5.26 0.27 37.33
CA LYS A 88 5.33 1.02 38.59
C LYS A 88 4.26 0.49 39.53
N GLU A 89 4.57 0.50 40.82
CA GLU A 89 3.64 0.09 41.88
C GLU A 89 2.52 1.12 42.10
N THR A 90 2.75 2.39 41.73
CA THR A 90 1.82 3.50 41.94
C THR A 90 1.09 3.91 40.66
N GLY A 91 -0.16 4.35 40.81
CA GLY A 91 -1.01 4.83 39.73
C GLY A 91 -2.16 3.86 39.40
N ARG A 92 -2.75 4.00 38.21
CA ARG A 92 -3.81 3.12 37.73
C ARG A 92 -3.27 1.70 37.52
N SER A 93 -4.00 0.70 38.00
CA SER A 93 -3.70 -0.72 37.78
C SER A 93 -3.48 -1.00 36.30
N ALA A 94 -2.32 -1.55 35.97
CA ALA A 94 -1.98 -1.90 34.62
C ALA A 94 -2.57 -3.27 34.24
N TYR A 95 -2.85 -3.44 32.95
CA TYR A 95 -3.21 -4.74 32.40
C TYR A 95 -2.10 -5.77 32.61
N HIS A 96 -2.49 -7.02 32.89
CA HIS A 96 -1.55 -8.09 33.15
C HIS A 96 -0.65 -8.36 31.92
N PRO A 97 0.70 -8.44 32.08
CA PRO A 97 1.62 -8.61 30.95
C PRO A 97 1.35 -9.88 30.13
N LYS A 98 1.04 -11.02 30.79
CA LYS A 98 0.67 -12.27 30.10
C LYS A 98 -0.53 -12.07 29.16
N MET A 99 -1.55 -11.35 29.62
CA MET A 99 -2.75 -11.08 28.84
C MET A 99 -2.44 -10.28 27.58
N MET A 100 -1.69 -9.19 27.74
CA MET A 100 -1.27 -8.33 26.63
C MET A 100 -0.39 -9.10 25.62
N LEU A 101 0.52 -9.95 26.12
CA LEU A 101 1.39 -10.76 25.28
C LEU A 101 0.60 -11.81 24.47
N LYS A 102 -0.35 -12.52 25.10
CA LYS A 102 -1.24 -13.48 24.44
C LYS A 102 -1.97 -12.85 23.24
N VAL A 103 -2.57 -11.66 23.44
CA VAL A 103 -3.27 -10.93 22.37
C VAL A 103 -2.35 -10.58 21.21
N ILE A 104 -1.13 -10.12 21.51
CA ILE A 104 -0.17 -9.70 20.48
C ILE A 104 0.32 -10.89 19.67
N ILE A 105 0.73 -11.97 20.33
CA ILE A 105 1.21 -13.20 19.68
C ILE A 105 0.11 -13.80 18.82
N TYR A 106 -1.09 -14.00 19.39
CA TYR A 106 -2.21 -14.58 18.65
C TYR A 106 -2.63 -13.72 17.44
N ALA A 107 -2.56 -12.39 17.56
CA ALA A 107 -2.79 -11.50 16.43
C ALA A 107 -1.72 -11.61 15.34
N TYR A 108 -0.44 -11.75 15.68
CA TYR A 108 0.61 -11.95 14.69
C TYR A 108 0.50 -13.30 13.98
N MET A 109 0.16 -14.37 14.70
CA MET A 109 -0.13 -15.67 14.10
C MET A 109 -1.24 -15.60 13.05
N ASN A 110 -2.23 -14.72 13.25
CA ASN A 110 -3.32 -14.47 12.32
C ASN A 110 -3.07 -13.32 11.33
N ASN A 111 -1.81 -12.89 11.15
CA ASN A 111 -1.41 -11.79 10.24
C ASN A 111 -2.10 -10.44 10.53
N ILE A 112 -2.43 -10.16 11.79
CA ILE A 112 -3.07 -8.93 12.25
C ILE A 112 -2.06 -8.06 12.99
N TYR A 113 -1.50 -7.09 12.28
CA TYR A 113 -0.48 -6.19 12.82
C TYR A 113 -1.04 -4.88 13.40
N SER A 114 -2.17 -4.39 12.86
CA SER A 114 -2.79 -3.12 13.27
C SER A 114 -3.38 -3.19 14.69
N CYS A 115 -2.95 -2.30 15.58
CA CYS A 115 -3.48 -2.21 16.95
C CYS A 115 -4.98 -1.89 16.97
N ARG A 116 -5.48 -1.06 16.05
CA ARG A 116 -6.92 -0.76 15.93
C ARG A 116 -7.72 -1.98 15.49
N LYS A 117 -7.13 -2.85 14.66
CA LYS A 117 -7.78 -4.11 14.27
C LYS A 117 -7.85 -5.07 15.47
N LYS A 118 -6.78 -5.13 16.28
CA LYS A 118 -6.76 -5.92 17.54
C LYS A 118 -7.83 -5.44 18.53
N GLU A 119 -7.94 -4.13 18.74
CA GLU A 119 -8.99 -3.53 19.59
C GLU A 119 -10.41 -3.97 19.15
N LYS A 120 -10.71 -3.92 17.84
CA LYS A 120 -11.99 -4.39 17.33
C LYS A 120 -12.23 -5.89 17.54
N LEU A 121 -11.18 -6.71 17.46
CA LEU A 121 -11.27 -8.15 17.67
C LEU A 121 -11.50 -8.51 19.13
N LEU A 122 -10.93 -7.75 20.08
CA LEU A 122 -11.17 -7.92 21.51
C LEU A 122 -12.65 -7.81 21.89
N LEU A 123 -13.45 -7.12 21.09
CA LEU A 123 -14.90 -6.94 21.30
C LEU A 123 -15.77 -7.92 20.51
N ARG A 124 -15.24 -8.56 19.47
CA ARG A 124 -16.05 -9.28 18.47
C ARG A 124 -15.69 -10.75 18.33
N ASP A 125 -14.43 -11.09 18.57
CA ASP A 125 -13.91 -12.43 18.34
C ASP A 125 -13.77 -13.18 19.67
N ILE A 126 -14.37 -14.35 19.73
CA ILE A 126 -14.44 -15.17 20.94
C ILE A 126 -13.07 -15.61 21.46
N HIS A 127 -12.10 -15.85 20.56
CA HIS A 127 -10.75 -16.27 20.94
C HIS A 127 -10.01 -15.14 21.66
N TYR A 128 -10.09 -13.93 21.13
CA TYR A 128 -9.49 -12.76 21.75
C TYR A 128 -10.18 -12.41 23.06
N PHE A 129 -11.52 -12.48 23.08
CA PHE A 129 -12.33 -12.24 24.27
C PHE A 129 -11.98 -13.22 25.41
N TRP A 130 -11.74 -14.49 25.07
CA TRP A 130 -11.30 -15.52 26.02
C TRP A 130 -9.88 -15.26 26.53
N LEU A 131 -8.92 -14.93 25.65
CA LEU A 131 -7.53 -14.64 26.04
C LEU A 131 -7.39 -13.49 27.04
N VAL A 132 -8.27 -12.49 26.92
CA VAL A 132 -8.27 -11.30 27.80
C VAL A 132 -9.17 -11.43 29.01
N GLY A 133 -9.98 -12.48 29.11
CA GLY A 133 -10.89 -12.66 30.23
C GLY A 133 -11.86 -11.48 30.41
N ASN A 134 -12.46 -10.99 29.32
CA ASN A 134 -13.39 -9.85 29.29
C ASN A 134 -12.76 -8.46 29.56
N GLU A 135 -11.44 -8.33 29.48
CA GLU A 135 -10.78 -7.01 29.47
C GLU A 135 -10.64 -6.44 28.05
N HIS A 136 -10.78 -5.13 27.92
CA HIS A 136 -10.79 -4.46 26.60
C HIS A 136 -9.73 -3.35 26.52
N PRO A 137 -8.43 -3.69 26.39
CA PRO A 137 -7.39 -2.68 26.20
C PRO A 137 -7.54 -1.96 24.85
N ASP A 138 -7.56 -0.63 24.90
CA ASP A 138 -7.57 0.26 23.74
C ASP A 138 -6.29 0.10 22.87
N PHE A 139 -6.38 0.47 21.58
CA PHE A 139 -5.27 0.43 20.64
C PHE A 139 -4.04 1.21 21.14
N ILE A 140 -4.24 2.32 21.87
CA ILE A 140 -3.16 3.11 22.46
C ILE A 140 -2.43 2.28 23.50
N THR A 141 -3.16 1.58 24.36
CA THR A 141 -2.61 0.73 25.42
C THR A 141 -1.83 -0.44 24.84
N ILE A 142 -2.37 -1.10 23.82
CA ILE A 142 -1.67 -2.17 23.08
C ILE A 142 -0.39 -1.65 22.46
N ASN A 143 -0.42 -0.46 21.86
CA ASN A 143 0.76 0.13 21.24
C ASN A 143 1.83 0.53 22.27
N ARG A 144 1.43 1.13 23.39
CA ARG A 144 2.33 1.47 24.50
C ARG A 144 2.98 0.23 25.09
N PHE A 145 2.23 -0.86 25.26
CA PHE A 145 2.78 -2.13 25.74
C PHE A 145 3.84 -2.66 24.78
N ARG A 146 3.56 -2.72 23.47
CA ARG A 146 4.52 -3.15 22.44
C ARG A 146 5.82 -2.36 22.49
N ASN A 147 5.73 -1.05 22.62
CA ASN A 147 6.91 -0.18 22.69
C ASN A 147 7.70 -0.40 23.98
N ARG A 148 7.02 -0.61 25.11
CA ARG A 148 7.64 -0.85 26.41
C ARG A 148 8.43 -2.15 26.45
N VAL A 149 7.90 -3.21 25.84
CA VAL A 149 8.47 -4.56 25.93
C VAL A 149 9.42 -4.90 24.76
N LYS A 150 9.77 -3.93 23.93
CA LYS A 150 10.51 -4.15 22.67
C LYS A 150 11.82 -4.91 22.87
N GLU A 151 12.56 -4.63 23.93
CA GLU A 151 13.82 -5.34 24.22
C GLU A 151 13.56 -6.72 24.85
N GLU A 152 12.64 -6.79 25.82
CA GLU A 152 12.32 -8.04 26.51
C GLU A 152 11.64 -9.08 25.61
N ILE A 153 10.96 -8.65 24.54
CA ILE A 153 10.32 -9.58 23.60
C ILE A 153 11.35 -10.45 22.86
N ASN A 154 12.56 -9.93 22.63
CA ASN A 154 13.64 -10.70 22.02
C ASN A 154 14.09 -11.82 22.95
N ASN A 155 14.21 -11.53 24.26
CA ASN A 155 14.56 -12.53 25.26
C ASN A 155 13.48 -13.63 25.37
N VAL A 156 12.21 -13.23 25.38
CA VAL A 156 11.08 -14.18 25.34
C VAL A 156 11.10 -15.03 24.08
N PHE A 157 11.41 -14.43 22.93
CA PHE A 157 11.52 -15.16 21.67
C PHE A 157 12.66 -16.19 21.72
N THR A 158 13.83 -15.82 22.23
CA THR A 158 14.94 -16.77 22.43
C THR A 158 14.54 -17.94 23.32
N GLN A 159 13.87 -17.68 24.45
CA GLN A 159 13.38 -18.74 25.35
C GLN A 159 12.40 -19.67 24.63
N LEU A 160 11.49 -19.12 23.82
CA LEU A 160 10.54 -19.92 23.05
C LEU A 160 11.26 -20.81 22.03
N VAL A 161 12.23 -20.27 21.29
CA VAL A 161 13.04 -21.02 20.32
C VAL A 161 13.78 -22.16 21.01
N LEU A 162 14.42 -21.91 22.17
CA LEU A 162 15.09 -22.96 22.94
C LEU A 162 14.12 -24.07 23.37
N VAL A 163 12.95 -23.71 23.89
CA VAL A 163 11.92 -24.70 24.27
C VAL A 163 11.44 -25.52 23.06
N LEU A 164 11.32 -24.91 21.89
CA LEU A 164 10.93 -25.62 20.66
C LEU A 164 12.05 -26.54 20.16
N ALA A 165 13.30 -26.13 20.27
CA ALA A 165 14.47 -26.92 19.90
C ALA A 165 14.62 -28.13 20.83
N ASP A 166 14.51 -27.93 22.15
CA ASP A 166 14.57 -28.98 23.16
C ASP A 166 13.49 -30.04 22.97
N LYS A 167 12.31 -29.63 22.49
CA LYS A 167 11.20 -30.54 22.17
C LYS A 167 11.30 -31.18 20.78
N GLY A 168 12.33 -30.85 20.00
CA GLY A 168 12.55 -31.40 18.66
C GLY A 168 11.58 -30.88 17.59
N PHE A 169 10.90 -29.75 17.82
CA PHE A 169 10.01 -29.15 16.80
C PHE A 169 10.78 -28.34 15.76
N ILE A 170 11.99 -27.88 16.09
CA ILE A 170 12.87 -27.11 15.20
C ILE A 170 14.30 -27.64 15.30
N SER A 171 15.04 -27.60 14.19
CA SER A 171 16.49 -27.78 14.16
C SER A 171 17.16 -26.41 14.01
N LEU A 172 18.29 -26.22 14.68
CA LEU A 172 19.12 -25.00 14.60
C LEU A 172 20.34 -25.19 13.66
N ASP A 173 20.40 -26.29 12.92
CA ASP A 173 21.56 -26.66 12.10
C ASP A 173 21.66 -25.87 10.79
N VAL A 174 20.51 -25.38 10.29
CA VAL A 174 20.42 -24.66 9.01
C VAL A 174 19.72 -23.32 9.22
N GLU A 175 20.39 -22.25 8.81
CA GLU A 175 19.83 -20.89 8.81
C GLU A 175 19.40 -20.50 7.40
N TYR A 176 18.18 -20.01 7.26
CA TYR A 176 17.66 -19.43 6.02
C TYR A 176 17.52 -17.92 6.21
N ILE A 177 18.22 -17.15 5.38
CA ILE A 177 18.13 -15.68 5.38
C ILE A 177 17.27 -15.27 4.19
N ASP A 178 16.13 -14.64 4.46
CA ASP A 178 15.30 -13.99 3.44
C ASP A 178 15.33 -12.47 3.63
N GLY A 179 15.43 -11.74 2.51
CA GLY A 179 15.54 -10.29 2.48
C GLY A 179 14.25 -9.64 1.99
N THR A 180 13.55 -8.93 2.87
CA THR A 180 12.42 -8.08 2.44
C THR A 180 12.92 -6.67 2.12
N LYS A 181 12.70 -6.22 0.88
CA LYS A 181 12.96 -4.83 0.50
C LYS A 181 11.77 -3.96 0.92
N ILE A 182 12.03 -2.91 1.69
CA ILE A 182 11.00 -1.97 2.17
C ILE A 182 11.31 -0.59 1.62
N GLU A 183 10.33 0.02 0.94
CA GLU A 183 10.45 1.40 0.49
C GLU A 183 10.49 2.35 1.70
N SER A 184 11.45 3.27 1.69
CA SER A 184 11.43 4.39 2.62
C SER A 184 10.36 5.40 2.20
N LYS A 185 9.85 6.18 3.16
CA LYS A 185 8.95 7.31 2.86
C LYS A 185 9.76 8.47 2.27
N ALA A 186 10.17 8.33 1.02
CA ALA A 186 10.96 9.30 0.28
C ALA A 186 10.34 9.59 -1.08
N ASN A 187 10.85 10.61 -1.77
CA ASN A 187 10.43 10.89 -3.15
C ASN A 187 10.89 9.74 -4.08
N LYS A 188 9.93 9.16 -4.80
CA LYS A 188 10.13 8.01 -5.71
C LYS A 188 11.03 8.33 -6.92
N TYR A 189 11.16 9.61 -7.27
CA TYR A 189 11.90 10.07 -8.44
C TYR A 189 13.23 10.76 -8.06
N THR A 190 13.97 10.10 -7.18
CA THR A 190 15.27 10.58 -6.65
C THR A 190 16.46 10.08 -7.44
N PHE A 191 16.31 9.02 -8.24
CA PHE A 191 17.40 8.46 -9.03
C PHE A 191 17.57 9.16 -10.38
N VAL A 192 18.84 9.37 -10.75
CA VAL A 192 19.27 9.84 -12.07
C VAL A 192 19.85 8.65 -12.83
N TRP A 193 19.49 8.53 -14.11
CA TRP A 193 19.85 7.39 -14.95
C TRP A 193 20.75 7.84 -16.10
N ARG A 194 21.90 7.17 -16.28
CA ARG A 194 22.88 7.47 -17.34
C ARG A 194 22.23 7.59 -18.72
N LYS A 195 21.47 6.56 -19.12
CA LYS A 195 20.80 6.49 -20.42
C LYS A 195 19.87 7.69 -20.68
N THR A 196 19.19 8.17 -19.64
CA THR A 196 18.30 9.34 -19.74
C THR A 196 19.11 10.62 -19.90
N ILE A 197 20.21 10.75 -19.15
CA ILE A 197 21.12 11.91 -19.25
C ILE A 197 21.77 11.96 -20.64
N GLU A 198 22.36 10.85 -21.12
CA GLU A 198 22.99 10.78 -22.45
C GLU A 198 22.01 11.10 -23.58
N LYS A 199 20.79 10.54 -23.52
CA LYS A 199 19.73 10.84 -24.49
C LYS A 199 19.31 12.31 -24.48
N ASN A 200 19.19 12.91 -23.30
CA ASN A 200 18.79 14.32 -23.19
C ASN A 200 19.93 15.26 -23.57
N ARG A 201 21.18 14.91 -23.24
CA ARG A 201 22.39 15.63 -23.62
C ARG A 201 22.57 15.67 -25.14
N THR A 202 22.42 14.54 -25.82
CA THR A 202 22.47 14.49 -27.30
C THR A 202 21.36 15.34 -27.95
N ARG A 203 20.14 15.29 -27.41
CA ARG A 203 19.03 16.16 -27.86
C ARG A 203 19.32 17.64 -27.62
N LEU A 204 19.95 17.98 -26.50
CA LEU A 204 20.35 19.36 -26.18
C LEU A 204 21.42 19.86 -27.15
N LEU A 205 22.46 19.05 -27.42
CA LEU A 205 23.50 19.37 -28.39
C LEU A 205 22.93 19.63 -29.80
N ASN A 206 21.95 18.82 -30.23
CA ASN A 206 21.27 19.08 -31.51
C ASN A 206 20.50 20.40 -31.51
N LYS A 207 19.83 20.76 -30.40
CA LYS A 207 19.14 22.06 -30.29
C LYS A 207 20.11 23.23 -30.32
N ILE A 208 21.26 23.08 -29.67
CA ILE A 208 22.33 24.09 -29.67
C ILE A 208 22.83 24.28 -31.11
N ARG A 209 23.11 23.20 -31.84
CA ARG A 209 23.53 23.26 -33.25
C ARG A 209 22.51 24.01 -34.12
N ILE A 210 21.23 23.65 -34.02
CA ILE A 210 20.15 24.33 -34.77
C ILE A 210 20.07 25.82 -34.40
N LEU A 211 20.21 26.18 -33.13
CA LEU A 211 20.20 27.59 -32.71
C LEU A 211 21.42 28.35 -33.23
N LEU A 212 22.60 27.75 -33.20
CA LEU A 212 23.82 28.36 -33.72
C LEU A 212 23.71 28.55 -35.24
N GLU A 213 23.19 27.57 -35.98
CA GLU A 213 22.90 27.71 -37.41
C GLU A 213 21.93 28.87 -37.69
N GLN A 214 20.88 29.05 -36.89
CA GLN A 214 19.95 30.17 -37.03
C GLN A 214 20.59 31.53 -36.73
N VAL A 215 21.51 31.56 -35.76
CA VAL A 215 22.28 32.76 -35.43
C VAL A 215 23.28 33.08 -36.54
N ASP A 216 23.98 32.06 -37.05
CA ASP A 216 24.93 32.17 -38.15
C ASP A 216 24.24 32.56 -39.45
N GLU A 217 23.09 31.99 -39.84
CA GLU A 217 22.32 32.46 -41.00
C GLU A 217 21.93 33.94 -40.87
N ALA A 218 21.61 34.39 -39.65
CA ALA A 218 21.31 35.78 -39.34
C ALA A 218 22.56 36.70 -39.23
N ILE A 219 23.76 36.13 -39.21
CA ILE A 219 25.06 36.84 -39.23
C ILE A 219 25.72 36.75 -40.61
N VAL A 220 25.53 35.68 -41.37
CA VAL A 220 26.01 35.45 -42.74
C VAL A 220 25.31 36.37 -43.74
N GLN A 221 24.11 36.88 -43.41
CA GLN A 221 23.55 38.05 -44.11
C GLN A 221 24.34 39.37 -43.87
N GLU A 222 25.31 39.39 -42.95
CA GLU A 222 26.15 40.55 -42.62
C GLU A 222 27.68 40.31 -42.69
N ASN A 223 28.25 39.09 -42.58
CA ASN A 223 29.66 38.73 -42.90
C ASN A 223 29.92 37.20 -42.79
N SER A 224 30.87 36.66 -43.57
CA SER A 224 31.02 35.21 -43.83
C SER A 224 31.88 34.39 -42.84
N ALA A 225 31.39 33.15 -42.60
CA ALA A 225 32.06 31.85 -42.42
C ALA A 225 32.85 31.52 -41.13
N LYS A 226 32.47 30.42 -40.45
CA LYS A 226 33.13 29.09 -40.56
C LYS A 226 32.45 27.97 -39.75
N ASP A 227 32.23 26.84 -40.43
CA ASP A 227 31.94 25.52 -39.88
C ASP A 227 33.06 25.03 -38.93
N THR A 228 32.72 24.62 -37.71
CA THR A 228 33.64 23.78 -36.92
C THR A 228 32.91 22.69 -36.14
N SER A 229 33.11 21.45 -36.56
CA SER A 229 32.57 20.22 -35.98
C SER A 229 33.30 19.78 -34.70
N VAL A 230 33.52 20.67 -33.74
CA VAL A 230 34.14 20.32 -32.45
C VAL A 230 33.06 19.92 -31.45
N GLU A 231 33.37 18.96 -30.57
CA GLU A 231 32.53 18.65 -29.42
C GLU A 231 32.27 19.93 -28.61
N LEU A 232 31.03 20.44 -28.69
CA LEU A 232 30.62 21.66 -28.00
C LEU A 232 30.72 21.43 -26.49
N THR A 233 31.73 22.04 -25.88
CA THR A 233 31.92 22.06 -24.43
C THR A 233 31.19 23.26 -23.81
N PRO A 234 30.81 23.21 -22.53
CA PRO A 234 30.20 24.36 -21.85
C PRO A 234 31.06 25.63 -21.89
N SER A 235 32.39 25.50 -21.84
CA SER A 235 33.33 26.63 -21.95
C SER A 235 33.32 27.27 -23.34
N MET A 236 33.29 26.46 -24.40
CA MET A 236 33.14 26.96 -25.77
C MET A 236 31.82 27.70 -25.97
N LEU A 237 30.73 27.19 -25.41
CA LEU A 237 29.43 27.88 -25.46
C LEU A 237 29.45 29.21 -24.70
N SER A 238 30.19 29.30 -23.60
CA SER A 238 30.36 30.58 -22.91
C SER A 238 31.07 31.60 -23.81
N GLY A 239 32.17 31.21 -24.46
CA GLY A 239 32.89 32.08 -25.39
C GLY A 239 32.01 32.58 -26.53
N ILE A 240 31.25 31.69 -27.18
CA ILE A 240 30.31 32.06 -28.25
C ILE A 240 29.22 33.02 -27.73
N VAL A 241 28.67 32.76 -26.55
CA VAL A 241 27.65 33.64 -25.93
C VAL A 241 28.22 35.03 -25.65
N ASP A 242 29.46 35.11 -25.15
CA ASP A 242 30.11 36.38 -24.82
C ASP A 242 30.46 37.18 -26.08
N GLU A 243 30.98 36.53 -27.12
CA GLU A 243 31.19 37.15 -28.44
C GLU A 243 29.87 37.69 -29.03
N LEU A 244 28.78 36.92 -28.98
CA LEU A 244 27.48 37.36 -29.46
C LEU A 244 26.92 38.54 -28.67
N LYS A 245 27.20 38.63 -27.36
CA LYS A 245 26.82 39.79 -26.55
C LYS A 245 27.62 41.02 -26.94
N GLU A 246 28.93 40.90 -27.10
CA GLU A 246 29.77 42.02 -27.53
C GLU A 246 29.31 42.56 -28.88
N VAL A 247 29.03 41.69 -29.85
CA VAL A 247 28.49 42.10 -31.17
C VAL A 247 27.14 42.82 -31.02
N LEU A 248 26.27 42.36 -30.14
CA LEU A 248 24.96 42.99 -29.90
C LEU A 248 25.04 44.33 -29.14
N GLU A 249 26.10 44.58 -28.36
CA GLU A 249 26.33 45.84 -27.66
C GLU A 249 26.95 46.91 -28.56
N HIS A 250 27.78 46.52 -29.53
CA HIS A 250 28.44 47.43 -30.48
C HIS A 250 27.56 47.83 -31.68
N GLN A 251 26.35 47.26 -31.82
CA GLN A 251 25.41 47.65 -32.86
C GLN A 251 24.78 49.04 -32.57
N PRO A 252 24.78 49.98 -33.54
CA PRO A 252 24.23 51.32 -33.33
C PRO A 252 22.73 51.29 -33.04
N ALA A 253 22.25 52.22 -32.21
CA ALA A 253 20.84 52.36 -31.86
C ALA A 253 20.00 52.72 -33.09
N THR A 254 19.42 51.71 -33.73
CA THR A 254 18.56 51.85 -34.90
C THR A 254 17.16 52.34 -34.51
N GLN A 255 16.59 53.26 -35.31
CA GLN A 255 15.26 53.84 -35.04
C GLN A 255 14.10 53.01 -35.61
N ASP A 256 14.39 52.12 -36.57
CA ASP A 256 13.39 51.37 -37.32
C ASP A 256 12.74 50.23 -36.52
N LYS A 257 11.44 49.99 -36.74
CA LYS A 257 10.62 49.05 -35.94
C LYS A 257 10.99 47.60 -36.22
N GLU A 258 11.38 47.28 -37.46
CA GLU A 258 11.79 45.93 -37.88
C GLU A 258 13.17 45.56 -37.33
N GLN A 259 14.13 46.49 -37.39
CA GLN A 259 15.49 46.30 -36.83
C GLN A 259 15.46 46.12 -35.29
N LYS A 260 14.61 46.88 -34.58
CA LYS A 260 14.37 46.67 -33.14
C LYS A 260 13.76 45.30 -32.83
N LYS A 261 12.92 44.76 -33.71
CA LYS A 261 12.33 43.42 -33.54
C LYS A 261 13.39 42.34 -33.73
N ALA A 262 14.23 42.47 -34.76
CA ALA A 262 15.34 41.55 -35.02
C ALA A 262 16.36 41.54 -33.86
N LEU A 263 16.74 42.70 -33.32
CA LEU A 263 17.64 42.81 -32.16
C LEU A 263 17.06 42.12 -30.91
N ARG A 264 15.74 42.21 -30.69
CA ARG A 264 15.07 41.52 -29.57
C ARG A 264 15.09 40.00 -29.74
N GLU A 265 14.91 39.50 -30.96
CA GLU A 265 14.98 38.05 -31.22
C GLU A 265 16.41 37.53 -31.02
N LYS A 266 17.44 38.25 -31.51
CA LYS A 266 18.85 37.89 -31.25
C LYS A 266 19.17 37.87 -29.74
N LYS A 267 18.73 38.88 -28.98
CA LYS A 267 18.89 38.90 -27.50
C LYS A 267 18.14 37.76 -26.79
N LYS A 268 17.07 37.24 -27.38
CA LYS A 268 16.33 36.08 -26.86
C LYS A 268 17.08 34.78 -27.18
N GLN A 269 17.59 34.62 -28.40
CA GLN A 269 18.43 33.48 -28.80
C GLN A 269 19.68 33.35 -27.92
N VAL A 270 20.35 34.47 -27.61
CA VAL A 270 21.50 34.48 -26.69
C VAL A 270 21.11 34.00 -25.29
N ARG A 271 19.97 34.44 -24.74
CA ARG A 271 19.46 33.94 -23.45
C ARG A 271 19.09 32.46 -23.49
N GLU A 272 18.57 31.97 -24.61
CA GLU A 272 18.30 30.54 -24.80
C GLU A 272 19.60 29.73 -24.83
N LEU A 273 20.66 30.24 -25.48
CA LEU A 273 21.99 29.62 -25.49
C LEU A 273 22.62 29.59 -24.09
N GLU A 274 22.48 30.63 -23.28
CA GLU A 274 22.89 30.62 -21.86
C GLU A 274 22.17 29.51 -21.08
N GLY A 275 20.85 29.39 -21.26
CA GLY A 275 20.08 28.33 -20.62
C GLY A 275 20.47 26.92 -21.11
N TYR A 276 20.94 26.78 -22.35
CA TYR A 276 21.47 25.53 -22.87
C TYR A 276 22.87 25.23 -22.35
N ARG A 277 23.74 26.23 -22.20
CA ARG A 277 25.05 26.09 -21.55
C ARG A 277 24.89 25.54 -20.14
N ASP A 278 24.01 26.13 -19.33
CA ASP A 278 23.81 25.73 -17.94
C ASP A 278 23.30 24.29 -17.81
N LYS A 279 22.37 23.90 -18.70
CA LYS A 279 21.89 22.51 -18.76
C LYS A 279 22.94 21.52 -19.24
N LEU A 280 23.82 21.93 -20.16
CA LEU A 280 24.91 21.07 -20.62
C LEU A 280 25.89 20.81 -19.47
N MET A 281 26.23 21.84 -18.70
CA MET A 281 27.04 21.73 -17.49
C MET A 281 26.37 20.84 -16.43
N GLU A 282 25.05 20.95 -16.23
CA GLU A 282 24.30 20.04 -15.35
C GLU A 282 24.42 18.56 -15.79
N TYR A 283 24.31 18.28 -17.09
CA TYR A 283 24.48 16.92 -17.62
C TYR A 283 25.90 16.39 -17.49
N ASP A 284 26.90 17.23 -17.71
CA ASP A 284 28.30 16.83 -17.54
C ASP A 284 28.60 16.50 -16.06
N ASN A 285 28.11 17.32 -15.12
CA ASN A 285 28.20 17.03 -13.68
C ASN A 285 27.50 15.70 -13.32
N HIS A 286 26.33 15.42 -13.90
CA HIS A 286 25.66 14.13 -13.69
C HIS A 286 26.50 12.93 -14.17
N LEU A 287 27.15 13.06 -15.33
CA LEU A 287 28.01 12.02 -15.88
C LEU A 287 29.27 11.81 -15.03
N GLU A 288 29.83 12.89 -14.47
CA GLU A 288 30.97 12.82 -13.55
C GLU A 288 30.61 12.09 -12.25
N VAL A 289 29.49 12.47 -11.61
CA VAL A 289 29.00 11.81 -10.38
C VAL A 289 28.67 10.34 -10.63
N LEU A 290 28.15 10.01 -11.82
CA LEU A 290 27.87 8.62 -12.20
C LEU A 290 29.16 7.78 -12.34
N GLY A 291 30.27 8.36 -12.76
CA GLY A 291 31.53 7.64 -12.98
C GLY A 291 31.35 6.47 -13.96
N GLU A 292 31.47 5.23 -13.47
CA GLU A 292 31.18 3.99 -14.23
C GLU A 292 29.76 3.43 -14.00
N ARG A 293 28.99 3.99 -13.06
CA ARG A 293 27.68 3.49 -12.65
C ARG A 293 26.59 3.84 -13.66
N ASN A 294 25.53 3.04 -13.71
CA ASN A 294 24.36 3.30 -14.57
C ASN A 294 23.34 4.28 -13.97
N SER A 295 23.36 4.46 -12.64
CA SER A 295 22.45 5.33 -11.91
C SER A 295 23.02 5.74 -10.56
N TYR A 296 22.57 6.88 -10.04
CA TYR A 296 22.85 7.31 -8.66
C TYR A 296 21.62 8.01 -8.05
N SER A 297 21.54 8.07 -6.72
CA SER A 297 20.50 8.82 -6.00
C SER A 297 20.95 10.26 -5.75
N LYS A 298 20.06 11.23 -5.99
CA LYS A 298 20.32 12.65 -5.72
C LYS A 298 20.61 12.96 -4.25
N THR A 299 20.11 12.14 -3.33
CA THR A 299 20.27 12.35 -1.87
C THR A 299 21.48 11.61 -1.31
N ASP A 300 21.81 10.47 -1.91
CA ASP A 300 22.91 9.60 -1.49
C ASP A 300 23.56 9.01 -2.75
N PRO A 301 24.63 9.62 -3.27
CA PRO A 301 25.29 9.15 -4.49
C PRO A 301 25.82 7.72 -4.40
N ASP A 302 26.12 7.23 -3.19
CA ASP A 302 26.63 5.88 -2.98
C ASP A 302 25.52 4.83 -3.04
N ALA A 303 24.27 5.21 -2.75
CA ALA A 303 23.12 4.30 -2.77
C ALA A 303 22.93 3.59 -4.11
N THR A 304 22.79 2.28 -4.06
CA THR A 304 22.50 1.44 -5.24
C THR A 304 21.00 1.31 -5.44
N PHE A 305 20.52 1.50 -6.68
CA PHE A 305 19.11 1.30 -7.00
C PHE A 305 18.73 -0.17 -6.84
N MET A 306 17.70 -0.42 -6.03
CA MET A 306 17.17 -1.76 -5.79
C MET A 306 15.81 -1.90 -6.46
N ARG A 307 15.72 -2.76 -7.48
CA ARG A 307 14.43 -3.05 -8.13
C ARG A 307 13.44 -3.65 -7.14
N MET A 308 12.28 -3.00 -7.03
CA MET A 308 11.14 -3.41 -6.20
C MET A 308 10.15 -4.24 -7.02
N LYS A 309 9.30 -5.02 -6.35
CA LYS A 309 8.22 -5.80 -7.01
C LYS A 309 7.22 -4.88 -7.70
N GLU A 310 6.94 -3.73 -7.09
CA GLU A 310 6.09 -2.67 -7.63
C GLU A 310 6.95 -1.45 -7.99
N ASP A 311 7.76 -1.55 -9.04
CA ASP A 311 8.58 -0.44 -9.50
C ASP A 311 7.76 0.59 -10.31
N ALA A 312 7.65 1.81 -9.77
CA ALA A 312 6.95 2.91 -10.43
C ALA A 312 7.66 3.39 -11.70
N MET A 313 8.99 3.26 -11.78
CA MET A 313 9.78 3.74 -12.92
C MET A 313 9.87 2.71 -14.05
N LYS A 314 9.63 1.42 -13.77
CA LYS A 314 9.77 0.30 -14.74
C LYS A 314 11.10 0.31 -15.49
N ASN A 315 12.18 0.80 -14.84
CA ASN A 315 13.50 0.97 -15.46
C ASN A 315 14.39 -0.27 -15.26
N GLY A 316 13.76 -1.44 -15.14
CA GLY A 316 14.40 -2.67 -14.68
C GLY A 316 14.66 -3.70 -15.76
#